data_AF-A0A3L7UIE4-F1
#
_entry.id   AF-A0A3L7UIE4-F1
#
_cell.length_a   1.000
_cell.length_b   1.000
_cell.length_c   1.000
_cell.angle_alpha   90.00
_cell.angle_beta   90.00
_cell.angle_gamma   90.00
#
_symmetry.space_group_name_H-M   'P 1'
#
loop_
_entity.id
_entity.type
_entity.pdbx_description
1 polymer ?
#
loop_
_entity_poly.entity_id
_entity_poly.type
_entity_poly.pdbx_seq_one_letter_code
_entity_poly.pdbx_strand_id
1 'polypeptide(L)'
;NPGMLGRSTAFRSHIADPDSREARDMVAKGLRPFILRRTKKQVAAELPDRLEETIYCDMEDEQRRLYDELRIHYRESLLGLVQEQGLARSKMHVLEALLRLRQAACHPALLKRGDEQELYAKLDFLIPHLQELISEGHKALVFSQFTSMLSIVREHLDKQGITYEYLDGKTRDRKARVEHFQEDKDCQVFLISLKAGGLGLNLTSADYVFLLDPWWNPAVEAQAIDRAHRVGQTRTVFAYRLICRDTVEEKIAELQKKKRSLADAILAGDDSGSVLQDLSVEDLELLLS
;
A
#
# COMPACT_ATOMS: atom_id res chain seq x y z
N ASN A 1 -11.46 12.77 -22.81
CA ASN A 1 -12.26 13.72 -23.60
C ASN A 1 -11.67 13.98 -24.99
N PRO A 2 -11.89 13.07 -25.96
CA PRO A 2 -11.37 13.22 -27.33
C PRO A 2 -11.90 14.47 -28.06
N GLY A 3 -13.10 14.93 -27.69
CA GLY A 3 -13.76 16.09 -28.31
C GLY A 3 -13.16 17.46 -27.95
N MET A 4 -12.42 17.57 -26.83
CA MET A 4 -11.78 18.86 -26.43
C MET A 4 -10.26 18.83 -26.52
N LEU A 5 -9.64 17.69 -26.20
CA LEU A 5 -8.18 17.55 -26.19
C LEU A 5 -7.63 17.08 -27.55
N GLY A 6 -8.50 16.86 -28.53
CA GLY A 6 -8.15 16.29 -29.82
C GLY A 6 -7.73 14.82 -29.72
N ARG A 7 -7.18 14.30 -30.83
CA ARG A 7 -6.54 12.98 -30.85
C ARG A 7 -5.25 13.03 -30.01
N SER A 8 -4.87 11.90 -29.39
CA SER A 8 -3.68 11.79 -28.53
C SER A 8 -2.40 12.31 -29.18
N THR A 9 -2.29 12.20 -30.51
CA THR A 9 -1.19 12.73 -31.32
C THR A 9 -1.17 14.26 -31.38
N ALA A 10 -2.32 14.90 -31.53
CA ALA A 10 -2.46 16.36 -31.54
C ALA A 10 -2.29 16.96 -30.13
N PHE A 11 -2.74 16.26 -29.10
CA PHE A 11 -2.51 16.67 -27.71
C PHE A 11 -1.03 16.67 -27.35
N ARG A 12 -0.29 15.62 -27.73
CA ARG A 12 1.16 15.54 -27.55
C ARG A 12 1.94 16.57 -28.36
N SER A 13 1.45 16.99 -29.53
CA SER A 13 2.12 18.02 -30.33
C SER A 13 1.91 19.44 -29.80
N HIS A 14 0.81 19.69 -29.07
CA HIS A 14 0.51 20.99 -28.46
C HIS A 14 1.15 21.16 -27.08
N ILE A 15 1.61 20.06 -26.48
CA ILE A 15 2.34 20.03 -25.21
C ILE A 15 3.79 19.69 -25.56
N ALA A 16 4.60 20.72 -25.81
CA ALA A 16 5.99 20.57 -26.20
C ALA A 16 6.82 19.87 -25.11
N ASP A 17 6.52 20.17 -23.85
CA ASP A 17 7.09 19.52 -22.67
C ASP A 17 5.94 19.22 -21.67
N PRO A 18 5.60 17.92 -21.45
CA PRO A 18 4.57 17.50 -20.50
C PRO A 18 4.81 17.96 -19.06
N ASP A 19 6.07 18.20 -18.69
CA ASP A 19 6.45 18.62 -17.34
C ASP A 19 6.55 20.13 -17.18
N SER A 20 6.43 20.90 -18.27
CA SER A 20 6.41 22.35 -18.20
C SER A 20 5.19 22.86 -17.43
N ARG A 21 5.41 23.91 -16.65
CA ARG A 21 4.35 24.61 -15.91
C ARG A 21 3.22 25.10 -16.82
N GLU A 22 3.57 25.51 -18.04
CA GLU A 22 2.64 26.02 -19.05
C GLU A 22 1.72 24.93 -19.58
N ALA A 23 2.24 23.72 -19.83
CA ALA A 23 1.42 22.57 -20.21
C ALA A 23 0.44 22.18 -19.10
N ARG A 24 0.90 22.17 -17.84
CA ARG A 24 0.07 21.85 -16.67
C ARG A 24 -1.06 22.86 -16.48
N ASP A 25 -0.77 24.15 -16.57
CA ASP A 25 -1.77 25.22 -16.44
C ASP A 25 -2.82 25.17 -17.56
N MET A 26 -2.40 24.87 -18.79
CA MET A 26 -3.30 24.72 -19.93
C MET A 26 -4.27 23.54 -19.72
N VAL A 27 -3.75 22.38 -19.32
CA VAL A 27 -4.55 21.19 -19.04
C VAL A 27 -5.48 21.44 -17.84
N ALA A 28 -4.98 22.03 -16.76
CA ALA A 28 -5.77 22.36 -15.59
C ALA A 28 -6.93 23.31 -15.94
N LYS A 29 -6.69 24.36 -16.74
CA LYS A 29 -7.76 25.28 -17.22
C LYS A 29 -8.80 24.57 -18.06
N GLY A 30 -8.39 23.65 -18.94
CA GLY A 30 -9.31 22.87 -19.78
C GLY A 30 -10.15 21.86 -18.99
N LEU A 31 -9.60 21.28 -17.92
CA LEU A 31 -10.27 20.28 -17.10
C LEU A 31 -11.11 20.87 -15.96
N ARG A 32 -10.77 22.07 -15.47
CA ARG A 32 -11.41 22.74 -14.32
C ARG A 32 -12.95 22.88 -14.43
N PRO A 33 -13.57 23.15 -15.59
CA PRO A 33 -15.03 23.20 -15.71
C PRO A 33 -15.70 21.83 -15.54
N PHE A 34 -14.95 20.74 -15.70
CA PHE A 34 -15.46 19.36 -15.71
C PHE A 34 -15.04 18.55 -14.48
N ILE A 35 -14.05 19.02 -13.72
CA ILE A 35 -13.55 18.36 -12.51
C ILE A 35 -13.98 19.17 -11.29
N LEU A 36 -14.90 18.60 -10.50
CA LEU A 36 -15.19 19.09 -9.17
C LEU A 36 -14.29 18.36 -8.16
N ARG A 37 -13.23 19.02 -7.71
CA ARG A 37 -12.35 18.52 -6.65
C ARG A 37 -12.64 19.26 -5.35
N ARG A 38 -12.96 18.54 -4.28
CA ARG A 38 -13.15 19.07 -2.92
C ARG A 38 -12.30 18.25 -1.95
N THR A 39 -11.68 18.88 -0.97
CA THR A 39 -10.98 18.18 0.12
C THR A 39 -11.93 17.92 1.28
N LYS A 40 -11.66 16.89 2.10
CA LYS A 40 -12.50 16.57 3.27
C LYS A 40 -12.67 17.76 4.23
N LYS A 41 -11.59 18.53 4.44
CA LYS A 41 -11.62 19.77 5.23
C LYS A 41 -12.60 20.83 4.67
N GLN A 42 -12.88 20.83 3.37
CA GLN A 42 -13.82 21.76 2.74
C GLN A 42 -15.29 21.33 2.85
N VAL A 43 -15.56 20.05 3.12
CA VAL A 43 -16.93 19.48 3.04
C VAL A 43 -17.42 18.80 4.31
N ALA A 44 -16.51 18.46 5.24
CA ALA A 44 -16.82 17.78 6.49
C ALA A 44 -15.90 18.34 7.59
N ALA A 45 -16.21 19.56 8.06
CA ALA A 45 -15.44 20.24 9.11
C ALA A 45 -15.50 19.51 10.46
N GLU A 46 -16.50 18.65 10.66
CA GLU A 46 -16.73 17.86 11.88
C GLU A 46 -16.02 16.49 11.86
N LEU A 47 -15.30 16.17 10.78
CA LEU A 47 -14.60 14.89 10.69
C LEU A 47 -13.40 14.89 11.65
N PRO A 48 -13.25 13.87 12.52
CA PRO A 48 -12.10 13.76 13.43
C PRO A 48 -10.76 13.74 12.68
N ASP A 49 -9.69 13.96 13.43
CA ASP A 49 -8.34 13.93 12.87
C ASP A 49 -7.97 12.54 12.32
N ARG A 50 -7.02 12.56 11.39
CA ARG A 50 -6.38 11.36 10.84
C ARG A 50 -4.89 11.47 11.08
N LEU A 51 -4.35 10.52 11.82
CA LEU A 51 -2.92 10.42 12.10
C LEU A 51 -2.35 9.26 11.28
N GLU A 52 -1.27 9.53 10.56
CA GLU A 52 -0.61 8.55 9.71
C GLU A 52 0.85 8.43 10.14
N GLU A 53 1.26 7.22 10.51
CA GLU A 53 2.61 6.94 11.00
C GLU A 53 3.22 5.74 10.26
N THR A 54 4.52 5.82 10.02
CA THR A 54 5.30 4.70 9.49
C THR A 54 6.01 4.02 10.65
N ILE A 55 5.64 2.78 10.90
CA ILE A 55 6.27 1.92 11.89
C ILE A 55 7.33 1.10 11.16
N TYR A 56 8.56 1.23 11.64
CA TYR A 56 9.66 0.46 11.13
C TYR A 56 9.85 -0.80 11.97
N CYS A 57 9.80 -1.96 11.31
CA CYS A 57 9.96 -3.26 11.93
C CYS A 57 11.36 -3.79 11.64
N ASP A 58 12.03 -4.28 12.67
CA ASP A 58 13.38 -4.82 12.57
C ASP A 58 13.32 -6.35 12.44
N MET A 59 14.07 -6.91 11.49
CA MET A 59 14.14 -8.35 11.28
C MET A 59 15.10 -8.99 12.27
N GLU A 60 14.62 -9.99 12.99
CA GLU A 60 15.44 -10.91 13.78
C GLU A 60 16.33 -11.80 12.89
N ASP A 61 17.33 -12.44 13.51
CA ASP A 61 18.41 -13.17 12.83
C ASP A 61 17.92 -14.18 11.77
N GLU A 62 16.89 -14.97 12.07
CA GLU A 62 16.39 -15.97 11.13
C GLU A 62 15.76 -15.31 9.90
N GLN A 63 14.86 -14.34 10.10
CA GLN A 63 14.20 -13.62 9.01
C GLN A 63 15.23 -12.87 8.16
N ARG A 64 16.19 -12.21 8.81
CA ARG A 64 17.26 -11.47 8.14
C ARG A 64 18.08 -12.39 7.25
N ARG A 65 18.50 -13.55 7.76
CA ARG A 65 19.24 -14.56 6.98
C ARG A 65 18.48 -15.01 5.75
N LEU A 66 17.18 -15.35 5.90
CA LEU A 66 16.34 -15.81 4.79
C LEU A 66 16.12 -14.72 3.73
N TYR A 67 15.99 -13.46 4.17
CA TYR A 67 15.84 -12.31 3.28
C TYR A 67 17.14 -12.02 2.51
N ASP A 68 18.29 -12.00 3.21
CA ASP A 68 19.57 -11.66 2.60
C ASP A 68 20.03 -12.71 1.58
N GLU A 69 19.82 -13.99 1.85
CA GLU A 69 20.07 -15.07 0.88
C GLU A 69 19.31 -14.82 -0.43
N LEU A 70 18.03 -14.44 -0.33
CA LEU A 70 17.19 -14.14 -1.49
C LEU A 70 17.63 -12.86 -2.20
N ARG A 71 17.99 -11.82 -1.46
CA ARG A 71 18.49 -10.54 -2.00
C ARG A 71 19.79 -10.74 -2.79
N ILE A 72 20.75 -11.44 -2.22
CA ILE A 72 22.04 -11.74 -2.87
C ILE A 72 21.80 -12.52 -4.16
N HIS A 73 20.99 -13.59 -4.10
CA HIS A 73 20.66 -14.41 -5.27
C HIS A 73 20.09 -13.57 -6.43
N TYR A 74 19.15 -12.67 -6.15
CA TYR A 74 18.57 -11.81 -7.20
C TYR A 74 19.52 -10.74 -7.69
N ARG A 75 20.32 -10.14 -6.79
CA ARG A 75 21.29 -9.12 -7.17
C ARG A 75 22.30 -9.69 -8.16
N GLU A 76 22.86 -10.85 -7.89
CA GLU A 76 23.82 -11.51 -8.80
C GLU A 76 23.17 -11.90 -10.13
N SER A 77 21.98 -12.51 -10.07
CA SER A 77 21.28 -12.99 -11.27
C SER A 77 20.80 -11.85 -12.18
N LEU A 78 20.29 -10.76 -11.60
CA LEU A 78 19.71 -9.64 -12.36
C LEU A 78 20.76 -8.69 -12.92
N LEU A 79 21.84 -8.41 -12.18
CA LEU A 79 22.87 -7.49 -12.67
C LEU A 79 23.55 -8.04 -13.93
N GLY A 80 23.86 -9.33 -13.97
CA GLY A 80 24.39 -9.98 -15.18
C GLY A 80 23.39 -9.92 -16.34
N LEU A 81 22.13 -10.25 -16.09
CA LEU A 81 21.09 -10.25 -17.12
C LEU A 81 20.80 -8.84 -17.68
N VAL A 82 20.81 -7.80 -16.85
CA VAL A 82 20.62 -6.41 -17.28
C VAL A 82 21.80 -5.92 -18.10
N GLN A 83 23.04 -6.30 -17.73
CA GLN A 83 24.24 -5.96 -18.50
C GLN A 83 24.24 -6.63 -19.89
N GLU A 84 23.77 -7.87 -19.99
CA GLU A 84 23.74 -8.62 -21.25
C GLU A 84 22.59 -8.21 -22.19
N GLN A 85 21.40 -7.99 -21.65
CA GLN A 85 20.16 -7.90 -22.46
C GLN A 85 19.48 -6.53 -22.40
N GLY A 86 19.90 -5.67 -21.48
CA GLY A 86 19.31 -4.36 -21.21
C GLY A 86 18.02 -4.43 -20.38
N LEU A 87 17.78 -3.39 -19.58
CA LEU A 87 16.68 -3.32 -18.60
C LEU A 87 15.29 -3.59 -19.19
N ALA A 88 15.02 -3.11 -20.40
CA ALA A 88 13.73 -3.28 -21.05
C ALA A 88 13.37 -4.77 -21.30
N ARG A 89 14.36 -5.60 -21.64
CA ARG A 89 14.17 -7.04 -21.85
C ARG A 89 14.16 -7.82 -20.54
N SER A 90 14.87 -7.32 -19.53
CA SER A 90 14.97 -7.90 -18.18
C SER A 90 13.82 -7.54 -17.24
N LYS A 91 12.90 -6.65 -17.66
CA LYS A 91 11.85 -6.07 -16.80
C LYS A 91 10.99 -7.12 -16.08
N MET A 92 10.65 -8.23 -16.75
CA MET A 92 9.85 -9.29 -16.13
C MET A 92 10.57 -9.95 -14.95
N HIS A 93 11.86 -10.25 -15.11
CA HIS A 93 12.68 -10.83 -14.04
C HIS A 93 12.88 -9.87 -12.86
N VAL A 94 13.03 -8.58 -13.15
CA VAL A 94 13.08 -7.53 -12.12
C VAL A 94 11.79 -7.47 -11.31
N LEU A 95 10.64 -7.46 -11.98
CA LEU A 95 9.33 -7.43 -11.31
C LEU A 95 9.10 -8.68 -10.44
N GLU A 96 9.54 -9.84 -10.92
CA GLU A 96 9.50 -11.07 -10.15
C GLU A 96 10.40 -11.00 -8.90
N ALA A 97 11.64 -10.54 -9.04
CA ALA A 97 12.55 -10.39 -7.90
C ALA A 97 11.99 -9.43 -6.84
N LEU A 98 11.51 -8.25 -7.26
CA LEU A 98 10.90 -7.28 -6.37
C LEU A 98 9.66 -7.85 -5.68
N LEU A 99 8.84 -8.64 -6.38
CA LEU A 99 7.70 -9.33 -5.78
C LEU A 99 8.16 -10.29 -4.68
N ARG A 100 9.15 -11.16 -4.97
CA ARG A 100 9.61 -12.15 -4.00
C ARG A 100 10.32 -11.49 -2.80
N LEU A 101 11.11 -10.45 -3.02
CA LEU A 101 11.74 -9.69 -1.92
C LEU A 101 10.70 -9.02 -1.02
N ARG A 102 9.63 -8.45 -1.60
CA ARG A 102 8.52 -7.88 -0.81
C ARG A 102 7.80 -8.96 0.00
N GLN A 103 7.59 -10.15 -0.57
CA GLN A 103 7.02 -11.28 0.16
C GLN A 103 7.92 -11.71 1.33
N ALA A 104 9.22 -11.86 1.12
CA ALA A 104 10.18 -12.19 2.17
C ALA A 104 10.24 -11.11 3.27
N ALA A 105 10.14 -9.84 2.89
CA ALA A 105 10.09 -8.73 3.84
C ALA A 105 8.82 -8.74 4.70
N CYS A 106 7.67 -9.08 4.11
CA CYS A 106 6.42 -9.21 4.83
C CYS A 106 6.45 -10.38 5.83
N HIS A 107 6.73 -11.57 5.33
CA HIS A 107 6.84 -12.79 6.12
C HIS A 107 7.49 -13.90 5.29
N PRO A 108 8.59 -14.54 5.73
CA PRO A 108 9.29 -15.59 4.99
C PRO A 108 8.37 -16.69 4.46
N ALA A 109 7.38 -17.11 5.25
CA ALA A 109 6.48 -18.21 4.88
C ALA A 109 5.62 -17.93 3.63
N LEU A 110 5.49 -16.68 3.19
CA LEU A 110 4.86 -16.35 1.90
C LEU A 110 5.62 -16.95 0.70
N LEU A 111 6.89 -17.29 0.88
CA LEU A 111 7.74 -17.99 -0.07
C LEU A 111 7.96 -19.46 0.30
N LYS A 112 7.18 -19.99 1.27
CA LYS A 112 7.39 -21.32 1.87
C LYS A 112 8.81 -21.48 2.45
N ARG A 113 9.33 -20.38 3.00
CA ARG A 113 10.60 -20.31 3.72
C ARG A 113 10.29 -19.92 5.17
N GLY A 114 10.94 -20.51 6.17
CA GLY A 114 10.60 -20.22 7.58
C GLY A 114 9.25 -20.81 8.01
N ASP A 115 8.92 -20.63 9.28
CA ASP A 115 7.73 -21.19 9.93
C ASP A 115 6.56 -20.20 9.88
N GLU A 116 5.36 -20.67 9.53
CA GLU A 116 4.13 -19.87 9.54
C GLU A 116 3.69 -19.50 10.97
N GLN A 117 4.21 -20.19 11.98
CA GLN A 117 3.86 -19.99 13.39
C GLN A 117 4.74 -18.97 14.11
N GLU A 118 5.84 -18.57 13.49
CA GLU A 118 6.71 -17.50 13.98
C GLU A 118 6.14 -16.14 13.58
N LEU A 119 6.22 -15.17 14.48
CA LEU A 119 5.63 -13.85 14.23
C LEU A 119 6.45 -13.05 13.19
N TYR A 120 7.78 -13.14 13.28
CA TYR A 120 8.70 -12.30 12.51
C TYR A 120 8.41 -10.79 12.68
N ALA A 121 9.21 -9.93 12.04
CA ALA A 121 9.25 -8.48 12.32
C ALA A 121 7.88 -7.78 12.34
N LYS A 122 7.00 -8.07 11.39
CA LYS A 122 5.72 -7.36 11.25
C LYS A 122 4.62 -7.89 12.15
N LEU A 123 4.52 -9.21 12.35
CA LEU A 123 3.49 -9.73 13.23
C LEU A 123 3.88 -9.58 14.70
N ASP A 124 5.19 -9.50 15.00
CA ASP A 124 5.69 -9.20 16.33
C ASP A 124 5.23 -7.81 16.80
N PHE A 125 5.14 -6.86 15.87
CA PHE A 125 4.46 -5.58 16.13
C PHE A 125 2.94 -5.72 16.12
N LEU A 126 2.36 -6.26 15.04
CA LEU A 126 0.91 -6.22 14.80
C LEU A 126 0.10 -6.95 15.88
N ILE A 127 0.48 -8.17 16.22
CA ILE A 127 -0.35 -9.06 17.03
C ILE A 127 -0.51 -8.54 18.48
N PRO A 128 0.56 -8.17 19.19
CA PRO A 128 0.42 -7.55 20.52
C PRO A 128 -0.39 -6.25 20.49
N HIS A 129 -0.20 -5.40 19.47
CA HIS A 129 -0.96 -4.16 19.33
C HIS A 129 -2.45 -4.43 19.08
N LEU A 130 -2.80 -5.42 18.26
CA LEU A 130 -4.20 -5.80 18.07
C LEU A 130 -4.81 -6.26 19.40
N GLN A 131 -4.11 -7.05 20.21
CA GLN A 131 -4.60 -7.49 21.51
C GLN A 131 -4.86 -6.32 22.48
N GLU A 132 -3.94 -5.36 22.55
CA GLU A 132 -4.09 -4.15 23.37
C GLU A 132 -5.32 -3.34 22.93
N LEU A 133 -5.43 -3.05 21.63
CA LEU A 133 -6.56 -2.31 21.07
C LEU A 133 -7.90 -3.02 21.33
N ILE A 134 -7.92 -4.34 21.18
CA ILE A 134 -9.10 -5.16 21.45
C ILE A 134 -9.52 -5.01 22.92
N SER A 135 -8.57 -5.09 23.85
CA SER A 135 -8.81 -4.97 25.30
C SER A 135 -9.37 -3.60 25.70
N GLU A 136 -9.03 -2.55 24.94
CA GLU A 136 -9.51 -1.18 25.12
C GLU A 136 -10.84 -0.91 24.39
N GLY A 137 -11.38 -1.89 23.68
CA GLY A 137 -12.65 -1.77 22.94
C GLY A 137 -12.54 -1.03 21.60
N HIS A 138 -11.33 -0.92 21.06
CA HIS A 138 -11.08 -0.37 19.72
C HIS A 138 -11.32 -1.40 18.62
N LYS A 139 -11.49 -0.93 17.38
CA LYS A 139 -11.62 -1.79 16.21
C LYS A 139 -10.57 -1.44 15.16
N ALA A 140 -10.00 -2.48 14.56
CA ALA A 140 -8.88 -2.37 13.64
C ALA A 140 -9.20 -2.95 12.27
N LEU A 141 -8.79 -2.24 11.22
CA LEU A 141 -8.69 -2.75 9.86
C LEU A 141 -7.24 -3.18 9.60
N VAL A 142 -7.04 -4.37 9.04
CA VAL A 142 -5.71 -4.85 8.65
C VAL A 142 -5.72 -5.12 7.16
N PHE A 143 -4.89 -4.38 6.43
CA PHE A 143 -4.78 -4.49 4.99
C PHE A 143 -3.47 -5.13 4.57
N SER A 144 -3.55 -5.97 3.55
CA SER A 144 -2.38 -6.51 2.87
C SER A 144 -2.69 -6.73 1.39
N GLN A 145 -1.68 -6.61 0.52
CA GLN A 145 -1.85 -7.05 -0.86
C GLN A 145 -1.79 -8.57 -1.03
N PHE A 146 -1.16 -9.27 -0.07
CA PHE A 146 -0.91 -10.69 -0.11
C PHE A 146 -1.99 -11.39 0.71
N THR A 147 -2.94 -12.05 0.04
CA THR A 147 -3.98 -12.81 0.75
C THR A 147 -3.39 -13.93 1.61
N SER A 148 -2.23 -14.47 1.25
CA SER A 148 -1.47 -15.41 2.09
C SER A 148 -0.94 -14.77 3.37
N MET A 149 -0.56 -13.49 3.36
CA MET A 149 -0.20 -12.76 4.58
C MET A 149 -1.41 -12.64 5.51
N LEU A 150 -2.58 -12.31 4.95
CA LEU A 150 -3.83 -12.32 5.72
C LEU A 150 -4.17 -13.72 6.25
N SER A 151 -3.86 -14.80 5.53
CA SER A 151 -4.01 -16.17 6.07
C SER A 151 -3.15 -16.40 7.31
N ILE A 152 -1.87 -15.99 7.29
CA ILE A 152 -0.99 -16.13 8.45
C ILE A 152 -1.53 -15.32 9.64
N VAL A 153 -2.00 -14.09 9.39
CA VAL A 153 -2.64 -13.28 10.44
C VAL A 153 -3.85 -14.00 11.02
N ARG A 154 -4.71 -14.61 10.19
CA ARG A 154 -5.88 -15.37 10.65
C ARG A 154 -5.50 -16.49 11.61
N GLU A 155 -4.48 -17.27 11.28
CA GLU A 155 -4.02 -18.36 12.14
C GLU A 155 -3.60 -17.87 13.53
N HIS A 156 -2.93 -16.72 13.59
CA HIS A 156 -2.54 -16.10 14.86
C HIS A 156 -3.75 -15.56 15.64
N LEU A 157 -4.72 -14.95 14.96
CA LEU A 157 -5.97 -14.50 15.59
C LEU A 157 -6.80 -15.68 16.10
N ASP A 158 -6.91 -16.76 15.33
CA ASP A 158 -7.64 -17.98 15.68
C ASP A 158 -7.02 -18.63 16.94
N LYS A 159 -5.69 -18.72 17.01
CA LYS A 159 -4.97 -19.22 18.19
C LYS A 159 -5.23 -18.42 19.46
N GLN A 160 -5.49 -17.12 19.30
CA GLN A 160 -5.76 -16.20 20.41
C GLN A 160 -7.25 -16.08 20.72
N GLY A 161 -8.11 -16.75 19.96
CA GLY A 161 -9.57 -16.66 20.13
C GLY A 161 -10.14 -15.29 19.75
N ILE A 162 -9.45 -14.52 18.92
CA ILE A 162 -9.90 -13.20 18.48
C ILE A 162 -10.90 -13.36 17.34
N THR A 163 -12.09 -12.77 17.49
CA THR A 163 -13.11 -12.76 16.43
C THR A 163 -12.79 -11.69 15.39
N TYR A 164 -12.77 -12.08 14.12
CA TYR A 164 -12.48 -11.18 13.01
C TYR A 164 -13.38 -11.44 11.80
N GLU A 165 -13.41 -10.47 10.89
CA GLU A 165 -13.93 -10.65 9.54
C GLU A 165 -12.83 -10.66 8.47
N TYR A 166 -13.13 -11.28 7.34
CA TYR A 166 -12.20 -11.39 6.22
C TYR A 166 -12.87 -11.04 4.88
N LEU A 167 -12.19 -10.23 4.07
CA LEU A 167 -12.67 -9.82 2.75
C LEU A 167 -11.56 -9.78 1.70
N ASP A 168 -11.75 -10.54 0.62
CA ASP A 168 -10.91 -10.51 -0.56
C ASP A 168 -11.70 -10.38 -1.88
N GLY A 169 -11.01 -10.56 -3.01
CA GLY A 169 -11.62 -10.50 -4.33
C GLY A 169 -12.69 -11.57 -4.58
N LYS A 170 -12.66 -12.69 -3.85
CA LYS A 170 -13.54 -13.85 -4.00
C LYS A 170 -14.73 -13.82 -3.04
N THR A 171 -14.71 -12.98 -2.01
CA THR A 171 -15.82 -12.82 -1.06
C THR A 171 -17.11 -12.40 -1.79
N ARG A 172 -18.18 -13.18 -1.60
CA ARG A 172 -19.53 -12.92 -2.15
C ARG A 172 -20.37 -12.07 -1.21
N ASP A 173 -20.46 -12.45 0.07
CA ASP A 173 -21.37 -11.84 1.05
C ASP A 173 -20.77 -10.60 1.74
N ARG A 174 -20.14 -9.72 0.95
CA ARG A 174 -19.37 -8.57 1.46
C ARG A 174 -20.18 -7.67 2.39
N LYS A 175 -21.46 -7.45 2.07
CA LYS A 175 -22.35 -6.59 2.85
C LYS A 175 -22.57 -7.15 4.25
N ALA A 176 -22.89 -8.44 4.37
CA ALA A 176 -23.11 -9.10 5.65
C ALA A 176 -21.85 -9.05 6.54
N ARG A 177 -20.66 -9.21 5.95
CA ARG A 177 -19.37 -9.13 6.65
C ARG A 177 -19.10 -7.73 7.19
N VAL A 178 -19.41 -6.72 6.38
CA VAL A 178 -19.30 -5.31 6.78
C VAL A 178 -20.31 -4.94 7.86
N GLU A 179 -21.56 -5.43 7.75
CA GLU A 179 -22.60 -5.24 8.76
C GLU A 179 -22.18 -5.89 10.08
N HIS A 180 -21.76 -7.15 10.06
CA HIS A 180 -21.26 -7.86 11.25
C HIS A 180 -20.10 -7.12 11.92
N PHE A 181 -19.07 -6.72 11.16
CA PHE A 181 -17.97 -5.92 11.72
C PHE A 181 -18.42 -4.56 12.28
N GLN A 182 -19.43 -3.92 11.70
CA GLN A 182 -19.86 -2.61 12.19
C GLN A 182 -20.76 -2.69 13.42
N GLU A 183 -21.58 -3.73 13.54
CA GLU A 183 -22.63 -3.86 14.56
C GLU A 183 -22.21 -4.73 15.75
N ASP A 184 -21.45 -5.80 15.53
CA ASP A 184 -21.07 -6.74 16.58
C ASP A 184 -19.87 -6.21 17.36
N LYS A 185 -19.98 -6.09 18.69
CA LYS A 185 -18.90 -5.56 19.54
C LYS A 185 -17.71 -6.50 19.68
N ASP A 186 -17.96 -7.81 19.57
CA ASP A 186 -16.93 -8.84 19.74
C ASP A 186 -16.12 -9.02 18.44
N CYS A 187 -16.66 -8.60 17.28
CA CYS A 187 -15.93 -8.53 16.02
C CYS A 187 -15.12 -7.23 15.92
N GLN A 188 -13.86 -7.27 16.39
CA GLN A 188 -13.01 -6.08 16.51
C GLN A 188 -11.94 -5.96 15.42
N VAL A 189 -11.67 -7.01 14.66
CA VAL A 189 -10.66 -7.00 13.59
C VAL A 189 -11.31 -7.29 12.24
N PHE A 190 -10.93 -6.53 11.20
CA PHE A 190 -11.32 -6.82 9.82
C PHE A 190 -10.10 -6.90 8.91
N LEU A 191 -9.82 -8.10 8.40
CA LEU A 191 -8.76 -8.39 7.45
C LEU A 191 -9.24 -8.16 6.02
N ILE A 192 -8.59 -7.26 5.27
CA ILE A 192 -9.05 -6.84 3.94
C ILE A 192 -7.90 -6.87 2.96
N SER A 193 -8.05 -7.58 1.83
CA SER A 193 -7.05 -7.49 0.77
C SER A 193 -7.10 -6.09 0.12
N LEU A 194 -5.94 -5.45 -0.09
CA LEU A 194 -5.86 -4.11 -0.70
C LEU A 194 -6.56 -4.06 -2.07
N LYS A 195 -6.49 -5.15 -2.85
CA LYS A 195 -7.19 -5.27 -4.13
C LYS A 195 -8.72 -5.24 -4.00
N ALA A 196 -9.26 -5.77 -2.91
CA ALA A 196 -10.69 -5.75 -2.64
C ALA A 196 -11.17 -4.46 -1.92
N GLY A 197 -10.23 -3.70 -1.34
CA GLY A 197 -10.50 -2.44 -0.65
C GLY A 197 -11.05 -1.32 -1.55
N GLY A 198 -10.89 -1.41 -2.87
CA GLY A 198 -11.32 -0.39 -3.83
C GLY A 198 -12.84 -0.18 -3.95
N LEU A 199 -13.67 -1.04 -3.36
CA LEU A 199 -15.11 -1.17 -3.67
C LEU A 199 -16.07 -0.27 -2.87
N GLY A 200 -15.58 0.80 -2.26
CA GLY A 200 -16.42 1.84 -1.65
C GLY A 200 -17.03 1.48 -0.29
N LEU A 201 -16.46 0.50 0.42
CA LEU A 201 -16.93 0.03 1.74
C LEU A 201 -16.99 1.18 2.77
N ASN A 202 -17.96 1.12 3.69
CA ASN A 202 -18.02 2.03 4.83
C ASN A 202 -17.64 1.25 6.08
N LEU A 203 -16.55 1.65 6.74
CA LEU A 203 -15.95 0.92 7.87
C LEU A 203 -15.68 1.89 9.04
N THR A 204 -16.62 2.79 9.28
CA THR A 204 -16.49 3.88 10.26
C THR A 204 -16.43 3.40 11.71
N SER A 205 -16.80 2.15 12.00
CA SER A 205 -16.62 1.56 13.34
C SER A 205 -15.15 1.31 13.68
N ALA A 206 -14.24 1.31 12.70
CA ALA A 206 -12.81 1.18 12.93
C ALA A 206 -12.15 2.54 13.10
N ASP A 207 -11.30 2.66 14.11
CA ASP A 207 -10.46 3.83 14.37
C ASP A 207 -8.96 3.54 14.24
N TYR A 208 -8.59 2.27 14.04
CA TYR A 208 -7.23 1.85 13.72
C TYR A 208 -7.15 1.18 12.33
N VAL A 209 -6.10 1.50 11.58
CA VAL A 209 -5.82 0.94 10.26
C VAL A 209 -4.35 0.52 10.18
N PHE A 210 -4.09 -0.76 9.97
CA PHE A 210 -2.76 -1.30 9.73
C PHE A 210 -2.59 -1.63 8.25
N LEU A 211 -1.56 -1.08 7.63
CA LEU A 211 -1.12 -1.40 6.28
C LEU A 211 0.14 -2.28 6.42
N LEU A 212 -0.02 -3.60 6.24
CA LEU A 212 1.05 -4.55 6.48
C LEU A 212 2.15 -4.49 5.45
N ASP A 213 1.86 -4.03 4.24
CA ASP A 213 2.83 -3.96 3.16
C ASP A 213 2.66 -2.69 2.34
N PRO A 214 3.76 -1.96 2.03
CA PRO A 214 3.67 -0.75 1.25
C PRO A 214 3.27 -1.09 -0.18
N TRP A 215 2.31 -0.34 -0.70
CA TRP A 215 1.82 -0.48 -2.07
C TRP A 215 2.48 0.56 -2.97
N TRP A 216 2.76 0.19 -4.22
CA TRP A 216 3.44 1.06 -5.19
C TRP A 216 2.70 2.38 -5.49
N ASN A 217 1.39 2.41 -5.28
CA ASN A 217 0.55 3.57 -5.51
C ASN A 217 -0.01 4.11 -4.17
N PRO A 218 0.52 5.23 -3.64
CA PRO A 218 0.05 5.84 -2.40
C PRO A 218 -1.45 6.16 -2.38
N ALA A 219 -2.08 6.38 -3.54
CA ALA A 219 -3.51 6.66 -3.62
C ALA A 219 -4.36 5.44 -3.21
N VAL A 220 -3.88 4.22 -3.43
CA VAL A 220 -4.58 2.99 -3.03
C VAL A 220 -4.57 2.85 -1.50
N GLU A 221 -3.45 3.15 -0.86
CA GLU A 221 -3.35 3.17 0.61
C GLU A 221 -4.21 4.27 1.22
N ALA A 222 -4.15 5.48 0.68
CA ALA A 222 -4.99 6.59 1.12
C ALA A 222 -6.48 6.22 1.00
N GLN A 223 -6.86 5.53 -0.08
CA GLN A 223 -8.22 5.06 -0.27
C GLN A 223 -8.63 4.00 0.77
N ALA A 224 -7.71 3.12 1.18
CA ALA A 224 -7.93 2.13 2.22
C ALA A 224 -8.16 2.80 3.59
N ILE A 225 -7.33 3.77 3.96
CA ILE A 225 -7.51 4.55 5.20
C ILE A 225 -8.82 5.34 5.18
N ASP A 226 -9.18 5.89 4.01
CA ASP A 226 -10.44 6.63 3.80
C ASP A 226 -11.70 5.76 3.98
N ARG A 227 -11.59 4.44 4.10
CA ARG A 227 -12.72 3.55 4.43
C ARG A 227 -13.17 3.71 5.89
N ALA A 228 -12.21 3.96 6.80
CA ALA A 228 -12.44 4.25 8.21
C ALA A 228 -12.61 5.76 8.46
N HIS A 229 -11.79 6.58 7.79
CA HIS A 229 -11.86 8.04 7.88
C HIS A 229 -12.95 8.59 6.95
N ARG A 230 -14.21 8.34 7.26
CA ARG A 230 -15.36 8.74 6.43
C ARG A 230 -16.43 9.45 7.26
N VAL A 231 -17.33 10.17 6.60
CA VAL A 231 -18.50 10.78 7.26
C VAL A 231 -19.26 9.69 8.03
N GLY A 232 -19.48 9.91 9.32
CA GLY A 232 -19.98 8.91 10.27
C GLY A 232 -18.93 8.42 11.27
N GLN A 233 -17.65 8.70 11.03
CA GLN A 233 -16.58 8.48 11.99
C GLN A 233 -16.65 9.52 13.12
N THR A 234 -16.58 9.04 14.36
CA THR A 234 -16.62 9.86 15.58
C THR A 234 -15.31 9.88 16.36
N ARG A 235 -14.38 8.98 16.03
CA ARG A 235 -13.06 8.85 16.68
C ARG A 235 -11.93 9.26 15.72
N THR A 236 -10.82 9.71 16.29
CA THR A 236 -9.58 9.94 15.52
C THR A 236 -9.14 8.63 14.88
N VAL A 237 -8.80 8.68 13.59
CA VAL A 237 -8.33 7.49 12.86
C VAL A 237 -6.81 7.46 12.86
N PHE A 238 -6.25 6.38 13.39
CA PHE A 238 -4.82 6.08 13.38
C PHE A 238 -4.52 5.11 12.25
N ALA A 239 -3.57 5.45 11.39
CA ALA A 239 -3.13 4.61 10.28
C ALA A 239 -1.64 4.33 10.37
N TYR A 240 -1.29 3.06 10.59
CA TYR A 240 0.07 2.57 10.71
C TYR A 240 0.51 1.86 9.44
N ARG A 241 1.62 2.32 8.84
CA ARG A 241 2.30 1.64 7.73
C ARG A 241 3.48 0.84 8.26
N LEU A 242 3.43 -0.48 8.15
CA LEU A 242 4.53 -1.35 8.57
C LEU A 242 5.54 -1.51 7.44
N ILE A 243 6.79 -1.14 7.72
CA ILE A 243 7.92 -1.23 6.78
C ILE A 243 9.06 -1.97 7.46
N CYS A 244 9.56 -3.04 6.86
CA CYS A 244 10.78 -3.69 7.35
C CYS A 244 12.03 -2.87 7.02
N ARG A 245 12.85 -2.53 8.01
CA ARG A 245 14.11 -1.79 7.83
C ARG A 245 15.12 -2.56 7.00
N ASP A 246 15.94 -1.84 6.25
CA ASP A 246 17.01 -2.44 5.44
C ASP A 246 16.47 -3.51 4.48
N THR A 247 15.29 -3.23 3.90
CA THR A 247 14.67 -4.07 2.89
C THR A 247 14.21 -3.25 1.69
N VAL A 248 13.77 -3.96 0.65
CA VAL A 248 13.17 -3.37 -0.53
C VAL A 248 11.96 -2.49 -0.18
N GLU A 249 11.26 -2.76 0.91
CA GLU A 249 10.08 -1.98 1.32
C GLU A 249 10.43 -0.54 1.71
N GLU A 250 11.50 -0.38 2.49
CA GLU A 250 12.01 0.94 2.88
C GLU A 250 12.49 1.71 1.65
N LYS A 251 13.21 1.05 0.74
CA LYS A 251 13.66 1.66 -0.52
C LYS A 251 12.49 2.07 -1.41
N ILE A 252 11.43 1.27 -1.46
CA ILE A 252 10.19 1.63 -2.16
C ILE A 252 9.55 2.89 -1.54
N ALA A 253 9.47 2.97 -0.21
CA ALA A 253 8.92 4.14 0.46
C ALA A 253 9.77 5.40 0.23
N GLU A 254 11.10 5.28 0.24
CA GLU A 254 12.02 6.36 -0.12
C GLU A 254 11.81 6.84 -1.56
N LEU A 255 11.70 5.91 -2.52
CA LEU A 255 11.43 6.24 -3.92
C LEU A 255 10.08 6.92 -4.11
N GLN A 256 9.04 6.45 -3.42
CA GLN A 256 7.73 7.10 -3.43
C GLN A 256 7.80 8.53 -2.89
N LYS A 257 8.54 8.74 -1.78
CA LYS A 257 8.72 10.06 -1.19
C LYS A 257 9.47 11.00 -2.14
N LYS A 258 10.54 10.53 -2.79
CA LYS A 258 11.29 11.28 -3.81
C LYS A 258 10.39 11.66 -4.98
N LYS A 259 9.70 10.69 -5.59
CA LYS A 259 8.79 10.94 -6.73
C LYS A 259 7.64 11.88 -6.35
N ARG A 260 7.08 11.74 -5.15
CA ARG A 260 6.05 12.66 -4.64
C ARG A 260 6.59 14.06 -4.42
N SER A 261 7.77 14.22 -3.83
CA SER A 261 8.38 15.55 -3.66
C SER A 261 8.66 16.23 -5.00
N LEU A 262 9.05 15.47 -6.03
CA LEU A 262 9.21 15.97 -7.39
C LEU A 262 7.86 16.37 -7.99
N ALA A 263 6.83 15.53 -7.89
CA ALA A 263 5.48 15.82 -8.37
C ALA A 263 4.86 17.05 -7.66
N ASP A 264 5.03 17.16 -6.34
CA ASP A 264 4.56 18.28 -5.52
C ASP A 264 5.35 19.57 -5.81
N ALA A 265 6.68 19.48 -6.03
CA ALA A 265 7.53 20.62 -6.38
C ALA A 265 7.22 21.22 -7.76
N ILE A 266 6.76 20.40 -8.71
CA ILE A 266 6.36 20.88 -10.04
C ILE A 266 4.86 21.31 -10.05
N LEU A 267 4.14 21.15 -8.93
CA LEU A 267 2.72 21.49 -8.66
C LEU A 267 1.66 20.85 -9.60
N ALA A 268 0.71 20.15 -8.95
CA ALA A 268 -0.65 19.84 -9.40
C ALA A 268 -0.84 18.98 -10.67
N GLY A 269 0.11 18.10 -10.99
CA GLY A 269 -0.09 16.98 -11.93
C GLY A 269 -0.35 15.69 -11.16
N ASP A 270 -1.50 15.07 -11.35
CA ASP A 270 -1.88 13.78 -10.78
C ASP A 270 -1.06 12.67 -11.47
N ASP A 271 0.22 12.56 -11.11
CA ASP A 271 1.10 11.54 -11.65
C ASP A 271 0.86 10.23 -10.91
N SER A 272 -0.29 9.63 -11.23
CA SER A 272 -0.73 8.31 -10.79
C SER A 272 0.01 7.18 -11.52
N GLY A 273 1.18 7.46 -12.10
CA GLY A 273 2.08 6.46 -12.69
C GLY A 273 2.59 5.52 -11.60
N SER A 274 2.48 4.20 -11.83
CA SER A 274 3.09 3.22 -10.94
C SER A 274 4.61 3.43 -10.96
N VAL A 275 5.25 3.54 -9.78
CA VAL A 275 6.71 3.64 -9.64
C VAL A 275 7.48 2.63 -10.50
N LEU A 276 6.86 1.47 -10.78
CA LEU A 276 7.36 0.36 -11.60
C LEU A 276 7.42 0.62 -13.11
N GLN A 277 6.65 1.59 -13.64
CA GLN A 277 6.62 1.84 -15.08
C GLN A 277 7.90 2.53 -15.57
N ASP A 278 8.45 3.43 -14.75
CA ASP A 278 9.62 4.27 -15.03
C ASP A 278 10.78 3.98 -14.06
N LEU A 279 11.15 2.70 -13.91
CA LEU A 279 12.34 2.31 -13.15
C LEU A 279 13.60 2.53 -13.99
N SER A 280 14.56 3.29 -13.47
CA SER A 280 15.91 3.41 -14.01
C SER A 280 16.81 2.25 -13.54
N VAL A 281 18.03 2.15 -14.10
CA VAL A 281 19.02 1.18 -13.63
C VAL A 281 19.51 1.56 -12.24
N GLU A 282 19.66 2.86 -11.97
CA GLU A 282 20.04 3.39 -10.66
C GLU A 282 18.98 3.07 -9.60
N ASP A 283 17.69 3.17 -9.94
CA ASP A 283 16.61 2.76 -9.04
C ASP A 283 16.66 1.26 -8.74
N LEU A 284 17.02 0.44 -9.72
CA LEU A 284 17.16 -1.00 -9.53
C LEU A 284 18.32 -1.35 -8.60
N GLU A 285 19.47 -0.69 -8.77
CA GLU A 285 20.62 -0.88 -7.89
C GLU A 285 20.30 -0.45 -6.45
N LEU A 286 19.57 0.65 -6.27
CA LEU A 286 19.10 1.09 -4.96
C LEU A 286 18.11 0.10 -4.32
N LEU A 287 17.20 -0.47 -5.10
CA LEU A 287 16.22 -1.44 -4.59
C LEU A 287 16.84 -2.77 -4.19
N LEU A 288 17.98 -3.14 -4.78
CA LEU A 288 18.70 -4.39 -4.54
C LEU A 288 19.92 -4.24 -3.61
N SER A 289 20.23 -3.01 -3.18
CA SER A 289 21.35 -2.72 -2.28
C SER A 289 21.14 -3.28 -0.87
#